data_AF-A0A074VFJ2-F1
#
_entry.id   AF-A0A074VFJ2-F1
#
_cell.length_a   1.000
_cell.length_b   1.000
_cell.length_c   1.000
_cell.angle_alpha   90.00
_cell.angle_beta   90.00
_cell.angle_gamma   90.00
#
_symmetry.space_group_name_H-M   'P 1'
#
loop_
_entity.id
_entity.type
_entity.pdbx_description
1 polymer ?
#
loop_
_entity_poly.entity_id
_entity_poly.type
_entity_poly.pdbx_seq_one_letter_code
_entity_poly.pdbx_strand_id
1 'polypeptide(L)'
;MTSTPRSRRKSFQEIANTKLEGIDYKISVKNRNSAIVIIAPHGGDIEPGTSQIAAAIAGDELSLYDFQGLRNTNGHRELHLASHRFDEPRALQLIESAETAVAIHGRRDGDDPRRVWIGGLDTQRCKRTMVELVKAGFEAVVRIERSVEG
;
A
#
# COMPACT_ATOMS: atom_id res chain seq x y z
N MET A 1 -8.77 -20.92 8.89
CA MET A 1 -8.84 -20.24 7.58
C MET A 1 -9.98 -19.25 7.62
N THR A 2 -9.71 -17.97 7.89
CA THR A 2 -10.72 -16.90 7.85
C THR A 2 -10.18 -15.79 6.96
N SER A 3 -10.98 -15.48 5.94
CA SER A 3 -10.69 -14.60 4.82
C SER A 3 -10.37 -13.18 5.27
N THR A 4 -9.39 -12.57 4.60
CA THR A 4 -9.20 -11.11 4.58
C THR A 4 -10.57 -10.45 4.32
N PRO A 5 -10.96 -9.40 5.07
CA PRO A 5 -12.22 -8.73 4.79
C PRO A 5 -12.21 -8.25 3.35
N ARG A 6 -13.08 -8.82 2.51
CA ARG A 6 -13.22 -8.39 1.13
C ARG A 6 -13.75 -6.96 1.14
N SER A 7 -13.00 -6.02 0.56
CA SER A 7 -13.47 -4.66 0.32
C SER A 7 -14.89 -4.71 -0.26
N ARG A 8 -15.84 -4.02 0.38
CA ARG A 8 -17.20 -3.85 -0.14
C ARG A 8 -17.23 -2.92 -1.35
N ARG A 9 -16.24 -2.03 -1.46
CA ARG A 9 -16.11 -1.04 -2.53
C ARG A 9 -15.47 -1.62 -3.78
N LYS A 10 -15.90 -1.11 -4.94
CA LYS A 10 -15.39 -1.54 -6.25
C LYS A 10 -14.41 -0.55 -6.88
N SER A 11 -14.39 0.70 -6.42
CA SER A 11 -13.50 1.76 -6.92
C SER A 11 -13.29 2.87 -5.89
N PHE A 12 -12.33 3.74 -6.17
CA PHE A 12 -12.11 5.01 -5.46
C PHE A 12 -13.29 5.97 -5.66
N GLN A 13 -13.86 6.03 -6.87
CA GLN A 13 -15.02 6.89 -7.14
C GLN A 13 -16.19 6.58 -6.19
N GLU A 14 -16.40 5.29 -5.90
CA GLU A 14 -17.38 4.86 -4.92
C GLU A 14 -17.10 5.47 -3.54
N ILE A 15 -15.84 5.47 -3.07
CA ILE A 15 -15.42 6.11 -1.81
C ILE A 15 -15.67 7.61 -1.86
N ALA A 16 -15.22 8.30 -2.90
CA ALA A 16 -15.35 9.74 -3.07
C ALA A 16 -16.82 10.22 -3.11
N ASN A 17 -17.76 9.35 -3.50
CA ASN A 17 -19.20 9.68 -3.49
C ASN A 17 -19.82 9.70 -2.08
N THR A 18 -19.18 9.12 -1.06
CA THR A 18 -19.76 9.04 0.30
C THR A 18 -18.81 9.51 1.40
N LYS A 19 -17.56 9.85 1.06
CA LYS A 19 -16.52 10.27 1.99
C LYS A 19 -15.86 11.52 1.43
N LEU A 20 -15.51 12.45 2.30
CA LEU A 20 -14.98 13.76 1.93
C LEU A 20 -13.48 13.82 2.19
N GLU A 21 -12.70 14.23 1.18
CA GLU A 21 -11.28 14.53 1.35
C GLU A 21 -11.11 15.70 2.33
N GLY A 22 -10.13 15.60 3.24
CA GLY A 22 -9.89 16.54 4.33
C GLY A 22 -10.72 16.28 5.59
N ILE A 23 -11.77 15.44 5.52
CA ILE A 23 -12.60 15.05 6.68
C ILE A 23 -12.44 13.56 6.96
N ASP A 24 -12.75 12.72 5.98
CA ASP A 24 -12.74 11.26 6.12
C ASP A 24 -11.39 10.65 5.73
N TYR A 25 -10.76 11.23 4.71
CA TYR A 25 -9.48 10.77 4.20
C TYR A 25 -8.64 11.95 3.73
N LYS A 26 -7.35 11.72 3.50
CA LYS A 26 -6.43 12.67 2.88
C LYS A 26 -5.60 11.95 1.84
N ILE A 27 -5.34 12.60 0.72
CA ILE A 27 -4.36 12.11 -0.26
C ILE A 27 -3.14 13.02 -0.23
N SER A 28 -1.98 12.42 -0.03
CA SER A 28 -0.69 13.11 -0.13
C SER A 28 0.06 12.61 -1.35
N VAL A 29 0.45 13.53 -2.23
CA VAL A 29 1.21 13.23 -3.45
C VAL A 29 2.48 14.07 -3.43
N LYS A 30 3.62 13.42 -3.62
CA LYS A 30 4.91 14.09 -3.89
C LYS A 30 5.43 13.53 -5.20
N ASN A 31 5.26 14.26 -6.30
CA ASN A 31 5.87 13.88 -7.57
C ASN A 31 7.28 14.49 -7.64
N ARG A 32 8.29 13.63 -7.63
CA ARG A 32 9.70 13.99 -7.74
C ARG A 32 10.32 13.55 -9.06
N ASN A 33 9.50 13.07 -10.00
CA ASN A 33 9.91 12.55 -11.29
C ASN A 33 11.00 11.44 -11.18
N SER A 34 10.94 10.64 -10.11
CA SER A 34 11.85 9.53 -9.88
C SER A 34 11.37 8.25 -10.57
N ALA A 35 12.31 7.41 -11.01
CA ALA A 35 12.00 6.11 -11.61
C ALA A 35 11.30 5.13 -10.65
N ILE A 36 11.39 5.36 -9.33
CA ILE A 36 10.71 4.56 -8.30
C ILE A 36 9.67 5.44 -7.60
N VAL A 37 8.47 4.91 -7.43
CA VAL A 37 7.41 5.50 -6.59
C VAL A 37 7.12 4.60 -5.39
N ILE A 38 7.01 5.19 -4.22
CA ILE A 38 6.53 4.51 -3.01
C ILE A 38 5.05 4.81 -2.86
N ILE A 39 4.24 3.77 -2.68
CA ILE A 39 2.78 3.90 -2.55
C ILE A 39 2.28 3.29 -1.24
N ALA A 40 1.50 4.04 -0.48
CA ALA A 40 0.71 3.56 0.65
C ALA A 40 -0.78 3.71 0.28
N PRO A 41 -1.40 2.71 -0.38
CA PRO A 41 -2.81 2.77 -0.75
C PRO A 41 -3.75 2.64 0.45
N HIS A 42 -3.22 2.30 1.63
CA HIS A 42 -3.96 2.10 2.89
C HIS A 42 -3.29 2.84 4.06
N GLY A 43 -2.88 4.07 3.81
CA GLY A 43 -2.25 4.96 4.78
C GLY A 43 -3.12 5.38 5.98
N GLY A 44 -2.50 6.10 6.90
CA GLY A 44 -3.12 6.63 8.11
C GLY A 44 -3.69 5.52 8.98
N ASP A 45 -4.95 5.67 9.36
CA ASP A 45 -5.64 4.72 10.23
C ASP A 45 -6.35 3.58 9.46
N ILE A 46 -6.11 3.44 8.15
CA ILE A 46 -6.59 2.28 7.37
C ILE A 46 -5.75 1.05 7.71
N GLU A 47 -4.44 1.13 7.46
CA GLU A 47 -3.43 0.16 7.88
C GLU A 47 -2.33 0.91 8.65
N PRO A 48 -2.41 0.94 10.00
CA PRO A 48 -1.53 1.77 10.82
C PRO A 48 -0.04 1.54 10.57
N GLY A 49 0.73 2.63 10.47
CA GLY A 49 2.18 2.61 10.26
C GLY A 49 2.62 2.67 8.79
N THR A 50 1.73 2.34 7.84
CA THR A 50 2.08 2.30 6.40
C THR A 50 2.49 3.66 5.86
N SER A 51 1.79 4.75 6.23
CA SER A 51 2.16 6.12 5.80
C SER A 51 3.54 6.52 6.32
N GLN A 52 3.87 6.21 7.58
CA GLN A 52 5.16 6.55 8.17
C GLN A 52 6.30 5.80 7.48
N ILE A 53 6.10 4.50 7.22
CA ILE A 53 7.07 3.67 6.50
C ILE A 53 7.23 4.17 5.06
N ALA A 54 6.14 4.43 4.35
CA ALA A 54 6.19 4.92 2.97
C ALA A 54 6.88 6.28 2.87
N ALA A 55 6.59 7.21 3.78
CA ALA A 55 7.25 8.51 3.84
C ALA A 55 8.75 8.38 4.17
N ALA A 56 9.12 7.48 5.09
CA ALA A 56 10.53 7.23 5.44
C ALA A 56 11.32 6.63 4.28
N ILE A 57 10.75 5.65 3.55
CA ILE A 57 11.39 5.08 2.36
C ILE A 57 11.49 6.12 1.25
N ALA A 58 10.44 6.92 1.04
CA ALA A 58 10.45 7.90 -0.04
C ALA A 58 11.47 9.02 0.20
N GLY A 59 11.70 9.39 1.46
CA GLY A 59 12.61 10.47 1.83
C GLY A 59 12.34 11.74 1.03
N ASP A 60 13.42 12.37 0.56
CA ASP A 60 13.37 13.55 -0.31
C ASP A 60 13.65 13.25 -1.79
N GLU A 61 13.91 11.99 -2.14
CA GLU A 61 14.38 11.59 -3.47
C GLU A 61 13.30 10.88 -4.29
N LEU A 62 12.48 10.03 -3.67
CA LEU A 62 11.51 9.21 -4.39
C LEU A 62 10.11 9.80 -4.38
N SER A 63 9.38 9.64 -5.46
CA SER A 63 7.97 9.98 -5.55
C SER A 63 7.16 9.20 -4.51
N LEU A 64 6.14 9.84 -3.93
CA LEU A 64 5.28 9.27 -2.90
C LEU A 64 3.82 9.47 -3.26
N TYR A 65 3.03 8.41 -3.11
CA TYR A 65 1.57 8.46 -3.02
C TYR A 65 1.12 7.85 -1.70
N ASP A 66 0.21 8.52 -0.98
CA ASP A 66 -0.28 8.06 0.32
C ASP A 66 -1.77 8.42 0.49
N PHE A 67 -2.62 7.39 0.52
CA PHE A 67 -4.06 7.51 0.77
C PHE A 67 -4.36 7.21 2.23
N GLN A 68 -4.62 8.25 3.01
CA GLN A 68 -4.70 8.19 4.46
C GLN A 68 -6.14 8.22 4.94
N GLY A 69 -6.53 7.26 5.78
CA GLY A 69 -7.72 7.41 6.62
C GLY A 69 -7.45 8.36 7.78
N LEU A 70 -8.33 9.35 8.00
CA LEU A 70 -8.19 10.32 9.09
C LEU A 70 -8.86 9.81 10.38
N ARG A 71 -8.28 10.11 11.54
CA ARG A 71 -8.67 9.52 12.84
C ARG A 71 -10.13 9.72 13.26
N ASN A 72 -10.75 10.80 12.82
CA ASN A 72 -12.14 11.13 13.16
C ASN A 72 -13.15 10.48 12.21
N THR A 73 -12.70 9.66 11.28
CA THR A 73 -13.55 9.01 10.29
C THR A 73 -14.32 7.86 10.91
N ASN A 74 -15.64 7.91 10.77
CA ASN A 74 -16.46 6.74 11.03
C ASN A 74 -16.25 5.72 9.89
N GLY A 75 -15.55 4.63 10.21
CA GLY A 75 -15.44 3.45 9.34
C GLY A 75 -14.23 3.43 8.40
N HIS A 76 -13.00 3.35 8.93
CA HIS A 76 -11.78 3.13 8.13
C HIS A 76 -11.86 1.91 7.21
N ARG A 77 -12.64 0.90 7.59
CA ARG A 77 -12.90 -0.29 6.76
C ARG A 77 -13.63 0.04 5.45
N GLU A 78 -14.35 1.15 5.39
CA GLU A 78 -15.02 1.63 4.18
C GLU A 78 -14.07 2.36 3.24
N LEU A 79 -12.91 2.78 3.74
CA LEU A 79 -11.80 3.33 2.95
C LEU A 79 -10.87 2.22 2.44
N HIS A 80 -10.95 0.99 2.98
CA HIS A 80 -10.13 -0.13 2.51
C HIS A 80 -10.62 -0.61 1.14
N LEU A 81 -9.85 -0.30 0.09
CA LEU A 81 -10.08 -0.75 -1.28
C LEU A 81 -9.01 -1.79 -1.65
N ALA A 82 -9.42 -2.99 -2.05
CA ALA A 82 -8.47 -4.04 -2.43
C ALA A 82 -7.54 -3.56 -3.56
N SER A 83 -6.24 -3.92 -3.52
CA SER A 83 -5.22 -3.36 -4.43
C SER A 83 -5.58 -3.51 -5.93
N HIS A 84 -6.18 -4.64 -6.34
CA HIS A 84 -6.62 -4.88 -7.73
C HIS A 84 -7.81 -4.01 -8.18
N ARG A 85 -8.37 -3.21 -7.28
CA ARG A 85 -9.46 -2.26 -7.54
C ARG A 85 -9.07 -0.81 -7.26
N PHE A 86 -7.84 -0.60 -6.81
CA PHE A 86 -7.37 0.72 -6.45
C PHE A 86 -7.11 1.53 -7.73
N ASP A 87 -7.98 2.50 -7.99
CA ASP A 87 -8.04 3.28 -9.23
C ASP A 87 -8.11 4.79 -8.95
N GLU A 88 -7.53 5.24 -7.83
CA GLU A 88 -7.44 6.66 -7.53
C GLU A 88 -6.59 7.38 -8.60
N PRO A 89 -7.11 8.45 -9.26
CA PRO A 89 -6.46 9.01 -10.44
C PRO A 89 -5.04 9.55 -10.22
N ARG A 90 -4.76 10.16 -9.07
CA ARG A 90 -3.43 10.71 -8.75
C ARG A 90 -2.41 9.59 -8.53
N ALA A 91 -2.81 8.47 -7.94
CA ALA A 91 -1.98 7.27 -7.85
C ALA A 91 -1.62 6.72 -9.22
N LEU A 92 -2.63 6.55 -10.09
CA LEU A 92 -2.44 6.01 -11.44
C LEU A 92 -1.49 6.89 -12.25
N GLN A 93 -1.68 8.21 -12.22
CA GLN A 93 -0.81 9.16 -12.90
C GLN A 93 0.65 9.06 -12.42
N LEU A 94 0.86 8.92 -11.11
CA LEU A 94 2.21 8.83 -10.56
C LEU A 94 2.88 7.50 -10.92
N ILE A 95 2.13 6.40 -10.89
CA ILE A 95 2.61 5.06 -11.27
C ILE A 95 2.95 5.01 -12.76
N GLU A 96 2.14 5.61 -13.62
CA GLU A 96 2.37 5.64 -15.08
C GLU A 96 3.70 6.32 -15.44
N SER A 97 4.13 7.30 -14.64
CA SER A 97 5.40 8.01 -14.83
C SER A 97 6.63 7.30 -14.25
N ALA A 98 6.45 6.19 -13.52
CA ALA A 98 7.53 5.50 -12.83
C ALA A 98 7.84 4.14 -13.48
N GLU A 99 9.11 3.74 -13.46
CA GLU A 99 9.53 2.40 -13.89
C GLU A 99 9.17 1.33 -12.85
N THR A 100 8.99 1.72 -11.59
CA THR A 100 8.75 0.78 -10.49
C THR A 100 7.89 1.39 -9.40
N ALA A 101 6.85 0.67 -8.98
CA ALA A 101 6.09 0.97 -7.79
C ALA A 101 6.42 0.00 -6.65
N VAL A 102 6.66 0.54 -5.46
CA VAL A 102 6.80 -0.23 -4.22
C VAL A 102 5.61 0.07 -3.33
N ALA A 103 4.74 -0.92 -3.14
CA ALA A 103 3.54 -0.77 -2.31
C ALA A 103 3.80 -1.21 -0.86
N ILE A 104 3.42 -0.36 0.08
CA ILE A 104 3.49 -0.61 1.53
C ILE A 104 2.08 -0.91 2.03
N HIS A 105 1.91 -2.11 2.60
CA HIS A 105 0.66 -2.59 3.18
C HIS A 105 0.88 -3.09 4.60
N GLY A 106 -0.12 -2.86 5.45
CA GLY A 106 -0.28 -3.58 6.70
C GLY A 106 -0.94 -4.93 6.44
N ARG A 107 -0.67 -5.87 7.34
CA ARG A 107 -1.33 -7.17 7.39
C ARG A 107 -1.88 -7.38 8.78
N ARG A 108 -2.92 -8.21 8.89
CA ARG A 108 -3.26 -8.77 10.19
C ARG A 108 -2.19 -9.79 10.55
N ASP A 109 -1.64 -9.63 11.72
CA ASP A 109 -0.58 -10.47 12.28
C ASP A 109 -0.94 -11.96 12.27
N GLY A 110 -2.14 -12.29 12.79
CA GLY A 110 -2.52 -13.69 13.01
C GLY A 110 -1.48 -14.42 13.85
N ASP A 111 -1.08 -15.61 13.42
CA ASP A 111 -0.02 -16.40 14.07
C ASP A 111 1.41 -16.00 13.64
N ASP A 112 1.56 -14.98 12.77
CA ASP A 112 2.84 -14.52 12.22
C ASP A 112 2.99 -12.99 12.31
N PRO A 113 3.09 -12.42 13.53
CA PRO A 113 3.09 -10.97 13.77
C PRO A 113 4.36 -10.24 13.34
N ARG A 114 5.49 -10.95 13.21
CA ARG A 114 6.81 -10.30 13.03
C ARG A 114 7.31 -10.31 11.59
N ARG A 115 6.74 -11.15 10.73
CA ARG A 115 7.32 -11.41 9.42
C ARG A 115 6.81 -10.45 8.36
N VAL A 116 7.75 -9.82 7.67
CA VAL A 116 7.48 -9.02 6.47
C VAL A 116 7.24 -9.96 5.29
N TRP A 117 6.10 -9.80 4.62
CA TRP A 117 5.76 -10.55 3.42
C TRP A 117 6.04 -9.70 2.19
N ILE A 118 6.84 -10.22 1.28
CA ILE A 118 7.21 -9.54 0.04
C ILE A 118 6.60 -10.28 -1.13
N GLY A 119 5.87 -9.57 -1.98
CA GLY A 119 5.33 -10.10 -3.23
C GLY A 119 5.51 -9.08 -4.34
N GLY A 120 4.99 -9.40 -5.52
CA GLY A 120 5.04 -8.52 -6.70
C GLY A 120 5.62 -9.23 -7.93
N LEU A 121 5.46 -8.57 -9.07
CA LEU A 121 5.85 -9.11 -10.38
C LEU A 121 7.37 -9.13 -10.59
N ASP A 122 8.11 -8.16 -10.05
CA ASP A 122 9.57 -8.15 -10.07
C ASP A 122 10.13 -9.09 -8.99
N THR A 123 10.09 -10.39 -9.27
CA THR A 123 10.54 -11.43 -8.35
C THR A 123 12.02 -11.32 -7.99
N GLN A 124 12.85 -10.72 -8.85
CA GLN A 124 14.27 -10.51 -8.57
C GLN A 124 14.48 -9.41 -7.54
N ARG A 125 13.79 -8.28 -7.67
CA ARG A 125 13.78 -7.23 -6.64
C ARG A 125 13.18 -7.74 -5.34
N CYS A 126 12.09 -8.51 -5.39
CA CYS A 126 11.48 -9.10 -4.19
C CYS A 126 12.49 -9.93 -3.38
N LYS A 127 13.27 -10.79 -4.06
CA LYS A 127 14.31 -11.61 -3.41
C LYS A 127 15.42 -10.75 -2.82
N ARG A 128 15.87 -9.72 -3.53
CA ARG A 128 16.90 -8.79 -3.01
C ARG A 128 16.40 -8.04 -1.77
N THR A 129 15.17 -7.52 -1.80
CA THR A 129 14.54 -6.86 -0.64
C THR A 129 14.47 -7.81 0.55
N MET A 130 14.08 -9.07 0.35
CA MET A 130 14.06 -10.08 1.42
C MET A 130 15.44 -10.27 2.04
N VAL A 131 16.47 -10.42 1.20
CA VAL A 131 17.86 -10.60 1.68
C VAL A 131 18.31 -9.40 2.51
N GLU A 132 18.07 -8.17 2.06
CA GLU A 132 18.48 -6.98 2.80
C GLU A 132 17.70 -6.79 4.11
N LEU A 133 16.40 -7.10 4.13
CA LEU A 133 15.62 -7.11 5.38
C LEU A 133 16.13 -8.14 6.39
N VAL A 134 16.45 -9.36 5.93
CA VAL A 134 17.01 -10.42 6.80
C VAL A 134 18.38 -10.02 7.34
N LYS A 135 19.25 -9.44 6.51
CA LYS A 135 20.55 -8.92 6.96
C LYS A 135 20.40 -7.82 8.02
N ALA A 136 19.36 -6.99 7.90
CA ALA A 136 19.03 -5.96 8.89
C ALA A 136 18.35 -6.53 10.16
N GLY A 137 18.13 -7.85 10.26
CA GLY A 137 17.58 -8.52 11.43
C GLY A 137 16.06 -8.68 11.44
N PHE A 138 15.37 -8.37 10.33
CA PHE A 138 13.93 -8.61 10.20
C PHE A 138 13.64 -10.04 9.74
N GLU A 139 12.54 -10.62 10.23
CA GLU A 139 11.96 -11.80 9.60
C GLU A 139 11.29 -11.38 8.29
N ALA A 140 11.75 -11.91 7.15
CA ALA A 140 11.13 -11.61 5.85
C ALA A 140 11.02 -12.86 4.97
N VAL A 141 9.99 -12.91 4.12
CA VAL A 141 9.77 -14.01 3.18
C VAL A 141 9.16 -13.50 1.87
N VAL A 142 9.62 -14.05 0.74
CA VAL A 142 8.94 -13.85 -0.54
C VAL A 142 7.74 -14.79 -0.66
N ARG A 143 6.55 -14.23 -0.87
CA ARG A 143 5.32 -14.93 -1.23
C ARG A 143 4.99 -14.60 -2.68
N ILE A 144 5.30 -15.54 -3.56
CA ILE A 144 4.78 -15.48 -4.92
C ILE A 144 3.40 -16.12 -4.86
N GLU A 145 2.34 -15.32 -4.96
CA GLU A 145 1.04 -15.88 -5.27
C GLU A 145 1.17 -16.57 -6.63
N ARG A 146 1.04 -17.90 -6.65
CA ARG A 146 0.76 -18.60 -7.89
C ARG A 146 -0.60 -18.10 -8.34
N SER A 147 -0.67 -17.57 -9.56
CA SER A 147 -1.94 -17.31 -10.22
C SER A 147 -2.85 -18.52 -9.98
N VAL A 148 -4.05 -18.28 -9.45
CA VAL A 148 -5.12 -19.28 -9.54
C VAL A 148 -5.43 -19.37 -11.03
N GLU A 149 -4.92 -20.41 -11.68
CA GLU A 149 -5.52 -20.89 -12.93
C GLU A 149 -6.93 -21.37 -12.59
N GLY A 150 -7.95 -20.78 -13.23
CA GLY A 150 -9.35 -21.17 -13.11
C GLY A 150 -10.31 -20.00 -13.14
#